data_AF-A0A1B6HS89-F1
#
_entry.id   AF-A0A1B6HS89-F1
#
_cell.length_a   1.000
_cell.length_b   1.000
_cell.length_c   1.000
_cell.angle_alpha   90.00
_cell.angle_beta   90.00
_cell.angle_gamma   90.00
#
_symmetry.space_group_name_H-M   'P 1'
#
loop_
_entity.id
_entity.type
_entity.pdbx_description
1 polymer ?
#
loop_
_entity_poly.entity_id
_entity_poly.type
_entity_poly.pdbx_seq_one_letter_code
_entity_poly.pdbx_strand_id
1 'polypeptide(L)'
;MASEQKGERTGAKDSGSQTMLSEQKKEKAECKSQNKPTPWERFSNWIHCICIVTFDLELGQAIEVLYPVDAQLQEEDKANICYLAFPDSNSSCMGDTKFHIRIRQAPGGPDLLPIHTLYNQKCPVYLQIDNGYFYGFVYFRQVKDISLPRGYFQKSVIIISRFPFINLFSEVVSLVAPEFFDHGLNSVEAACHDIDQWAPPIPGDTLNLPIIGTVLQVQVPCDSAKSNSGGGPLNVANVPPTLLPTVLPSIYEINTFQVFSTVLYHMHLLWELVLTAEPIVVMASSPATSAQMVQALVSMITPLMYYADYRPYFTIHDSEFREYTTRTHAPPPIILGVTNPFFAKTLQHWPHIIKVPDSSNGGSFQKHKIRK
;
A
#
# COMPACT_ATOMS: atom_id res chain seq x y z
N MET A 1 -10.52 -6.37 95.33
CA MET A 1 -9.44 -7.15 94.69
C MET A 1 -9.26 -6.62 93.28
N ALA A 2 -8.25 -5.80 93.04
CA ALA A 2 -7.81 -5.45 91.70
C ALA A 2 -6.30 -5.22 91.80
N SER A 3 -5.56 -6.22 91.34
CA SER A 3 -4.11 -6.34 91.43
C SER A 3 -3.46 -5.71 90.22
N GLU A 4 -2.30 -5.09 90.45
CA GLU A 4 -1.37 -4.56 89.47
C GLU A 4 -0.95 -5.59 88.40
N GLN A 5 -0.74 -5.12 87.16
CA GLN A 5 0.12 -5.81 86.20
C GLN A 5 1.13 -4.86 85.57
N LYS A 6 2.40 -5.28 85.68
CA LYS A 6 3.61 -4.77 85.06
C LYS A 6 3.52 -4.85 83.53
N GLY A 7 4.12 -3.85 82.88
CA GLY A 7 4.38 -3.86 81.44
C GLY A 7 5.57 -4.75 81.08
N GLU A 8 5.40 -5.46 79.96
CA GLU A 8 6.44 -6.22 79.26
C GLU A 8 6.49 -5.69 77.82
N ARG A 9 7.64 -5.19 77.38
CA ARG A 9 7.91 -4.75 76.00
C ARG A 9 8.44 -5.93 75.20
N THR A 10 7.74 -6.32 74.14
CA THR A 10 8.27 -7.18 73.07
C THR A 10 8.43 -6.38 71.78
N GLY A 11 9.56 -6.59 71.11
CA GLY A 11 9.96 -5.88 69.90
C GLY A 11 9.37 -6.47 68.61
N ALA A 12 9.21 -5.60 67.62
CA ALA A 12 9.12 -5.96 66.20
C ALA A 12 9.33 -4.69 65.35
N LYS A 13 10.53 -4.49 64.80
CA LYS A 13 10.80 -3.60 63.67
C LYS A 13 11.99 -4.18 62.91
N ASP A 14 11.75 -4.84 61.77
CA ASP A 14 12.60 -4.70 60.57
C ASP A 14 12.15 -5.48 59.31
N SER A 15 10.92 -6.00 59.23
CA SER A 15 10.45 -6.72 58.03
C SER A 15 9.84 -5.83 56.94
N GLY A 16 9.63 -4.52 57.18
CA GLY A 16 8.95 -3.62 56.25
C GLY A 16 9.85 -2.89 55.24
N SER A 17 11.12 -2.62 55.59
CA SER A 17 12.02 -1.84 54.72
C SER A 17 12.67 -2.69 53.62
N GLN A 18 12.93 -3.98 53.86
CA GLN A 18 13.52 -4.85 52.83
C GLN A 18 12.54 -5.21 51.71
N THR A 19 11.24 -5.24 51.99
CA THR A 19 10.18 -5.53 51.00
C THR A 19 9.93 -4.35 50.07
N MET A 20 9.95 -3.12 50.60
CA MET A 20 9.82 -1.90 49.79
C MET A 20 11.03 -1.70 48.85
N LEU A 21 12.24 -2.05 49.29
CA LEU A 21 13.46 -1.97 48.47
C LEU A 21 13.55 -3.07 47.40
N SER A 22 12.91 -4.22 47.61
CA SER A 22 12.86 -5.31 46.63
C SER A 22 11.74 -5.09 45.60
N GLU A 23 10.61 -4.51 46.00
CA GLU A 23 9.53 -4.07 45.10
C GLU A 23 9.97 -2.91 44.20
N GLN A 24 10.66 -1.89 44.73
CA GLN A 24 11.22 -0.81 43.92
C GLN A 24 12.34 -1.26 42.96
N LYS A 25 13.05 -2.35 43.28
CA LYS A 25 14.02 -2.98 42.37
C LYS A 25 13.34 -3.84 41.30
N LYS A 26 12.18 -4.44 41.60
CA LYS A 26 11.33 -5.16 40.64
C LYS A 26 10.65 -4.20 39.66
N GLU A 27 10.06 -3.11 40.13
CA GLU A 27 9.48 -2.06 39.27
C GLU A 27 10.54 -1.37 38.40
N LYS A 28 11.75 -1.12 38.92
CA LYS A 28 12.87 -0.60 38.11
C LYS A 28 13.47 -1.63 37.14
N ALA A 29 13.25 -2.93 37.36
CA ALA A 29 13.66 -3.98 36.43
C ALA A 29 12.60 -4.22 35.35
N GLU A 30 11.30 -4.12 35.68
CA GLU A 30 10.19 -4.16 34.72
C GLU A 30 10.13 -2.90 33.84
N CYS A 31 10.46 -1.73 34.39
CA CYS A 31 10.58 -0.50 33.58
C CYS A 31 11.81 -0.49 32.66
N LYS A 32 12.80 -1.36 32.91
CA LYS A 32 13.99 -1.54 32.05
C LYS A 32 13.86 -2.65 31.01
N SER A 33 12.80 -3.47 31.05
CA SER A 33 12.55 -4.50 30.03
C SER A 33 11.65 -4.02 28.88
N GLN A 34 11.04 -2.84 28.97
CA GLN A 34 10.14 -2.27 27.96
C GLN A 34 10.83 -1.48 26.83
N ASN A 35 12.16 -1.39 26.83
CA ASN A 35 12.91 -0.62 25.82
C ASN A 35 13.73 -1.49 24.85
N LYS A 36 13.31 -2.73 24.61
CA LYS A 36 13.75 -3.42 23.38
C LYS A 36 12.80 -3.00 22.28
N PRO A 37 13.27 -2.31 21.21
CA PRO A 37 12.42 -2.05 20.05
C PRO A 37 11.86 -3.39 19.60
N THR A 38 10.55 -3.45 19.37
CA THR A 38 9.96 -4.60 18.70
C THR A 38 10.69 -4.74 17.36
N PRO A 39 11.11 -5.95 16.96
CA PRO A 39 11.67 -6.16 15.63
C PRO A 39 10.74 -5.52 14.59
N TRP A 40 11.29 -4.83 13.60
CA TRP A 40 10.51 -4.23 12.49
C TRP A 40 9.60 -3.06 12.86
N GLU A 41 9.86 -2.37 13.99
CA GLU A 41 9.09 -1.18 14.39
C GLU A 41 9.13 -0.08 13.32
N ARG A 42 10.30 0.20 12.75
CA ARG A 42 10.44 1.26 11.74
C ARG A 42 9.93 0.83 10.39
N PHE A 43 10.09 -0.45 10.05
CA PHE A 43 9.45 -1.05 8.88
C PHE A 43 7.92 -0.83 8.92
N SER A 44 7.31 -1.12 10.07
CA SER A 44 5.86 -1.01 10.28
C SER A 44 5.33 0.43 10.16
N ASN A 45 6.20 1.43 10.30
CA ASN A 45 5.84 2.84 10.08
C ASN A 45 5.58 3.18 8.60
N TRP A 46 6.00 2.31 7.67
CA TRP A 46 5.88 2.53 6.23
C TRP A 46 5.08 1.44 5.53
N ILE A 47 5.37 0.18 5.86
CA ILE A 47 4.87 -1.00 5.16
C ILE A 47 4.30 -1.96 6.22
N HIS A 48 3.13 -2.51 5.93
CA HIS A 48 2.51 -3.51 6.78
C HIS A 48 3.19 -4.88 6.60
N CYS A 49 3.38 -5.30 5.36
CA CYS A 49 4.13 -6.51 5.02
C CYS A 49 4.54 -6.54 3.55
N ILE A 50 5.45 -7.45 3.22
CA ILE A 50 5.77 -7.90 1.87
C ILE A 50 5.27 -9.36 1.74
N CYS A 51 4.49 -9.62 0.69
CA CYS A 51 3.97 -10.95 0.37
C CYS A 51 4.62 -11.46 -0.90
N ILE A 52 5.03 -12.73 -0.89
CA ILE A 52 5.39 -13.49 -2.08
C ILE A 52 4.24 -14.43 -2.39
N VAL A 53 3.62 -14.26 -3.56
CA VAL A 53 2.45 -15.04 -3.97
C VAL A 53 2.80 -15.89 -5.17
N THR A 54 2.53 -17.19 -5.08
CA THR A 54 2.75 -18.18 -6.15
C THR A 54 1.44 -18.74 -6.66
N PHE A 55 1.50 -19.32 -7.85
CA PHE A 55 0.44 -20.18 -8.34
C PHE A 55 0.74 -21.65 -8.00
N ASP A 56 0.04 -22.19 -7.00
CA ASP A 56 0.02 -23.61 -6.67
C ASP A 56 -0.99 -24.37 -7.55
N LEU A 57 -0.66 -25.60 -7.94
CA LEU A 57 -1.51 -26.37 -8.85
C LEU A 57 -2.81 -26.88 -8.21
N GLU A 58 -2.81 -27.11 -6.90
CA GLU A 58 -3.94 -27.65 -6.15
C GLU A 58 -4.74 -26.52 -5.49
N LEU A 59 -4.05 -25.55 -4.90
CA LEU A 59 -4.65 -24.47 -4.12
C LEU A 59 -4.96 -23.21 -4.96
N GLY A 60 -4.36 -23.08 -6.15
CA GLY A 60 -4.43 -21.84 -6.93
C GLY A 60 -3.46 -20.79 -6.41
N GLN A 61 -3.85 -19.52 -6.41
CA GLN A 61 -3.00 -18.44 -5.91
C GLN A 61 -2.86 -18.53 -4.38
N ALA A 62 -1.62 -18.61 -3.88
CA ALA A 62 -1.34 -18.72 -2.45
C ALA A 62 -0.12 -17.88 -2.05
N ILE A 63 -0.17 -17.30 -0.85
CA ILE A 63 0.98 -16.65 -0.22
C ILE A 63 1.97 -17.76 0.18
N GLU A 64 3.14 -17.75 -0.43
CA GLU A 64 4.26 -18.61 -0.08
C GLU A 64 5.03 -18.05 1.12
N VAL A 65 5.26 -16.73 1.12
CA VAL A 65 6.00 -16.03 2.18
C VAL A 65 5.30 -14.72 2.54
N LEU A 66 5.24 -14.46 3.85
CA LEU A 66 4.81 -13.21 4.44
C LEU A 66 5.98 -12.66 5.28
N TYR A 67 6.34 -11.40 5.06
CA TYR A 67 7.39 -10.74 5.81
C TYR A 67 6.96 -9.35 6.31
N PRO A 68 7.24 -8.97 7.57
CA PRO A 68 7.75 -9.81 8.65
C PRO A 68 6.84 -11.00 8.95
N VAL A 69 7.40 -12.08 9.51
CA VAL A 69 6.68 -13.35 9.75
C VAL A 69 5.53 -13.19 10.75
N ASP A 70 5.63 -12.19 11.62
CA ASP A 70 4.64 -11.83 12.64
C ASP A 70 3.62 -10.78 12.14
N ALA A 71 3.68 -10.36 10.87
CA ALA A 71 2.70 -9.45 10.30
C ALA A 71 1.28 -10.05 10.36
N GLN A 72 0.35 -9.28 10.90
CA GLN A 72 -1.03 -9.72 11.09
C GLN A 72 -1.90 -9.35 9.90
N LEU A 73 -2.42 -10.36 9.19
CA LEU A 73 -3.44 -10.21 8.15
C LEU A 73 -4.57 -11.19 8.43
N GLN A 74 -5.82 -10.75 8.25
CA GLN A 74 -6.96 -11.66 8.33
C GLN A 74 -6.97 -12.61 7.14
N GLU A 75 -7.56 -13.80 7.30
CA GLU A 75 -7.65 -14.81 6.25
C GLU A 75 -8.37 -14.31 4.99
N GLU A 76 -9.38 -13.44 5.16
CA GLU A 76 -10.06 -12.78 4.03
C GLU A 76 -9.13 -11.78 3.31
N ASP A 77 -8.33 -11.00 4.05
CA ASP A 77 -7.33 -10.10 3.45
C ASP A 77 -6.29 -10.89 2.67
N LYS A 78 -5.80 -12.02 3.22
CA LYS A 78 -4.84 -12.92 2.55
C LYS A 78 -5.43 -13.47 1.24
N ALA A 79 -6.69 -13.91 1.26
CA ALA A 79 -7.37 -14.40 0.07
C ALA A 79 -7.51 -13.30 -1.00
N ASN A 80 -7.94 -12.10 -0.61
CA ASN A 80 -8.04 -10.96 -1.53
C ASN A 80 -6.69 -10.57 -2.13
N ILE A 81 -5.61 -10.55 -1.33
CA ILE A 81 -4.24 -10.33 -1.81
C ILE A 81 -3.85 -11.39 -2.83
N CYS A 82 -4.10 -12.68 -2.56
CA CYS A 82 -3.78 -13.77 -3.48
C CYS A 82 -4.47 -13.61 -4.85
N TYR A 83 -5.76 -13.29 -4.88
CA TYR A 83 -6.49 -13.15 -6.14
C TYR A 83 -6.09 -11.90 -6.92
N LEU A 84 -5.83 -10.79 -6.22
CA LEU A 84 -5.42 -9.54 -6.84
C LEU A 84 -3.93 -9.50 -7.21
N ALA A 85 -3.14 -10.48 -6.76
CA ALA A 85 -1.72 -10.62 -7.09
C ALA A 85 -1.46 -10.98 -8.55
N PHE A 86 -2.45 -11.51 -9.27
CA PHE A 86 -2.31 -12.02 -10.63
C PHE A 86 -3.28 -11.31 -11.59
N PRO A 87 -2.88 -11.12 -12.86
CA PRO A 87 -3.83 -10.72 -13.89
C PRO A 87 -4.93 -11.78 -14.10
N ASP A 88 -6.20 -11.38 -14.01
CA ASP A 88 -7.42 -12.16 -14.28
C ASP A 88 -7.56 -12.57 -15.77
N SER A 89 -6.70 -12.08 -16.65
CA SER A 89 -6.69 -12.45 -18.06
C SER A 89 -5.26 -12.64 -18.55
N ASN A 90 -4.99 -13.81 -19.14
CA ASN A 90 -3.67 -14.20 -19.63
C ASN A 90 -3.25 -13.48 -20.93
N SER A 91 -4.13 -12.67 -21.51
CA SER A 91 -4.01 -12.17 -22.88
C SER A 91 -3.24 -10.85 -22.95
N SER A 92 -2.01 -10.79 -22.42
CA SER A 92 -1.01 -9.70 -22.66
C SER A 92 0.13 -9.63 -21.62
N CYS A 93 0.14 -10.46 -20.57
CA CYS A 93 1.01 -10.27 -19.39
C CYS A 93 2.36 -11.03 -19.43
N MET A 94 2.90 -11.40 -20.60
CA MET A 94 4.25 -12.01 -20.66
C MET A 94 5.32 -11.02 -20.21
N GLY A 95 6.24 -11.47 -19.37
CA GLY A 95 7.28 -10.66 -18.74
C GLY A 95 6.84 -10.12 -17.38
N ASP A 96 7.20 -8.87 -17.10
CA ASP A 96 6.97 -8.23 -15.81
C ASP A 96 5.84 -7.20 -15.93
N THR A 97 4.83 -7.31 -15.06
CA THR A 97 3.69 -6.38 -14.99
C THR A 97 3.63 -5.76 -13.61
N LYS A 98 3.54 -4.42 -13.57
CA LYS A 98 3.51 -3.63 -12.33
C LYS A 98 2.21 -2.86 -12.22
N PHE A 99 1.55 -2.97 -11.08
CA PHE A 99 0.28 -2.31 -10.84
C PHE A 99 0.02 -2.18 -9.34
N HIS A 100 -0.93 -1.32 -8.97
CA HIS A 100 -1.37 -1.21 -7.59
C HIS A 100 -2.83 -1.61 -7.44
N ILE A 101 -3.17 -2.00 -6.23
CA ILE A 101 -4.49 -2.46 -5.82
C ILE A 101 -4.88 -1.75 -4.52
N ARG A 102 -6.18 -1.67 -4.27
CA ARG A 102 -6.74 -1.13 -3.03
C ARG A 102 -7.76 -2.14 -2.53
N ILE A 103 -7.52 -2.67 -1.33
CA ILE A 103 -8.28 -3.77 -0.75
C ILE A 103 -8.99 -3.25 0.48
N ARG A 104 -10.29 -3.54 0.61
CA ARG A 104 -11.01 -3.29 1.86
C ARG A 104 -10.50 -4.25 2.94
N GLN A 105 -10.08 -3.70 4.06
CA GLN A 105 -9.66 -4.48 5.22
C GLN A 105 -10.87 -5.26 5.79
N ALA A 106 -10.67 -6.54 6.06
CA ALA A 106 -11.66 -7.38 6.71
C ALA A 106 -12.01 -6.87 8.13
N PRO A 107 -13.25 -7.09 8.62
CA PRO A 107 -13.62 -6.73 9.99
C PRO A 107 -12.68 -7.37 11.03
N GLY A 108 -12.27 -6.59 12.02
CA GLY A 108 -11.32 -7.06 13.05
C GLY A 108 -9.85 -7.09 12.59
N GLY A 109 -9.54 -6.53 11.42
CA GLY A 109 -8.16 -6.24 11.04
C GLY A 109 -7.47 -5.22 11.96
N PRO A 110 -6.15 -5.02 11.80
CA PRO A 110 -5.38 -4.15 12.67
C PRO A 110 -5.85 -2.69 12.60
N ASP A 111 -5.64 -1.95 13.68
CA ASP A 111 -5.86 -0.50 13.72
C ASP A 111 -4.65 0.28 13.18
N LEU A 112 -4.85 1.58 12.94
CA LEU A 112 -3.77 2.49 12.60
C LEU A 112 -2.77 2.64 13.76
N LEU A 113 -1.48 2.50 13.44
CA LEU A 113 -0.39 2.82 14.37
C LEU A 113 -0.44 4.31 14.76
N PRO A 114 0.11 4.69 15.94
CA PRO A 114 0.18 6.09 16.36
C PRO A 114 0.82 7.02 15.34
N ILE A 115 1.82 6.54 14.59
CA ILE A 115 2.48 7.32 13.53
C ILE A 115 1.55 7.62 12.35
N HIS A 116 0.65 6.70 11.99
CA HIS A 116 -0.34 6.89 10.93
C HIS A 116 -1.34 7.98 11.33
N THR A 117 -1.79 7.95 12.58
CA THR A 117 -2.67 8.98 13.14
C THR A 117 -1.99 10.34 13.16
N LEU A 118 -0.71 10.41 13.54
CA LEU A 118 0.07 11.65 13.52
C LEU A 118 0.25 12.19 12.09
N TYR A 119 0.52 11.31 11.13
CA TYR A 119 0.61 11.66 9.71
C TYR A 119 -0.71 12.27 9.21
N ASN A 120 -1.85 11.63 9.49
CA ASN A 120 -3.19 12.08 9.06
C ASN A 120 -3.56 13.49 9.54
N GLN A 121 -2.99 13.95 10.66
CA GLN A 121 -3.27 15.29 11.19
C GLN A 121 -2.67 16.41 10.35
N LYS A 122 -1.57 16.15 9.63
CA LYS A 122 -0.77 17.16 8.92
C LYS A 122 -0.68 16.97 7.42
N CYS A 123 -1.00 15.78 6.90
CA CYS A 123 -0.99 15.54 5.46
C CYS A 123 -2.18 16.20 4.74
N PRO A 124 -2.10 16.39 3.42
CA PRO A 124 -3.25 16.79 2.60
C PRO A 124 -4.39 15.77 2.70
N VAL A 125 -5.64 16.24 2.70
CA VAL A 125 -6.84 15.39 2.92
C VAL A 125 -6.95 14.23 1.93
N TYR A 126 -6.56 14.43 0.67
CA TYR A 126 -6.58 13.40 -0.38
C TYR A 126 -5.51 12.31 -0.20
N LEU A 127 -4.59 12.46 0.76
CA LEU A 127 -3.54 11.49 1.11
C LEU A 127 -3.68 10.94 2.52
N GLN A 128 -4.79 11.20 3.21
CA GLN A 128 -5.04 10.60 4.51
C GLN A 128 -5.15 9.08 4.38
N ILE A 129 -4.57 8.39 5.36
CA ILE A 129 -4.71 6.95 5.53
C ILE A 129 -6.14 6.66 5.96
N ASP A 130 -6.79 5.78 5.21
CA ASP A 130 -8.07 5.19 5.55
C ASP A 130 -7.84 3.88 6.31
N ASN A 131 -8.36 3.76 7.54
CA ASN A 131 -8.22 2.55 8.34
C ASN A 131 -8.93 1.34 7.71
N GLY A 132 -9.94 1.59 6.87
CA GLY A 132 -10.73 0.55 6.23
C GLY A 132 -10.06 -0.09 5.02
N TYR A 133 -8.85 0.34 4.62
CA TYR A 133 -8.21 -0.16 3.41
C TYR A 133 -6.70 -0.39 3.56
N PHE A 134 -6.22 -1.32 2.74
CA PHE A 134 -4.81 -1.51 2.42
C PHE A 134 -4.54 -1.13 0.96
N TYR A 135 -3.35 -0.63 0.70
CA TYR A 135 -2.80 -0.43 -0.64
C TYR A 135 -1.77 -1.52 -0.91
N GLY A 136 -1.94 -2.24 -2.02
CA GLY A 136 -1.00 -3.25 -2.48
C GLY A 136 -0.26 -2.79 -3.72
N PHE A 137 1.05 -3.00 -3.77
CA PHE A 137 1.91 -2.67 -4.91
C PHE A 137 2.49 -3.95 -5.45
N VAL A 138 2.00 -4.36 -6.62
CA VAL A 138 2.23 -5.68 -7.19
C VAL A 138 3.27 -5.61 -8.28
N TYR A 139 4.25 -6.49 -8.20
CA TYR A 139 5.13 -6.86 -9.29
C TYR A 139 4.88 -8.32 -9.64
N PHE A 140 4.23 -8.56 -10.77
CA PHE A 140 3.93 -9.89 -11.28
C PHE A 140 4.92 -10.26 -12.39
N ARG A 141 5.53 -11.45 -12.29
CA ARG A 141 6.40 -12.01 -13.32
C ARG A 141 5.75 -13.26 -13.92
N GLN A 142 5.64 -13.27 -15.25
CA GLN A 142 5.25 -14.42 -16.03
C GLN A 142 6.26 -14.72 -17.14
N VAL A 143 6.93 -15.86 -17.04
CA VAL A 143 7.93 -16.29 -18.03
C VAL A 143 7.57 -17.68 -18.53
N LYS A 144 7.79 -17.94 -19.81
CA LYS A 144 7.60 -19.28 -20.38
C LYS A 144 8.62 -20.23 -19.77
N ASP A 145 8.13 -21.28 -19.14
CA ASP A 145 8.94 -22.34 -18.58
C ASP A 145 8.27 -23.68 -18.89
N ILE A 146 8.82 -24.37 -19.89
CA ILE A 146 8.31 -25.66 -20.37
C ILE A 146 8.57 -26.82 -19.40
N SER A 147 9.42 -26.62 -18.39
CA SER A 147 9.65 -27.63 -17.35
C SER A 147 8.48 -27.70 -16.35
N LEU A 148 7.68 -26.63 -16.25
CA LEU A 148 6.51 -26.56 -15.39
C LEU A 148 5.27 -27.12 -16.09
N PRO A 149 4.35 -27.82 -15.38
CA PRO A 149 3.16 -28.43 -15.98
C PRO A 149 2.25 -27.48 -16.77
N ARG A 150 2.25 -26.18 -16.40
CA ARG A 150 1.45 -25.14 -17.08
C ARG A 150 2.20 -24.45 -18.23
N GLY A 151 3.48 -24.74 -18.43
CA GLY A 151 4.33 -24.12 -19.44
C GLY A 151 4.77 -22.68 -19.11
N TYR A 152 4.43 -22.18 -17.93
CA TYR A 152 4.76 -20.84 -17.46
C TYR A 152 5.13 -20.84 -15.97
N PHE A 153 6.15 -20.08 -15.63
CA PHE A 153 6.44 -19.61 -14.29
C PHE A 153 5.62 -18.36 -14.03
N GLN A 154 4.88 -18.31 -12.92
CA GLN A 154 4.04 -17.18 -12.53
C GLN A 154 4.19 -16.93 -11.03
N LYS A 155 4.63 -15.72 -10.66
CA LYS A 155 4.88 -15.36 -9.26
C LYS A 155 4.82 -13.85 -9.07
N SER A 156 4.36 -13.40 -7.91
CA SER A 156 4.22 -11.99 -7.56
C SER A 156 4.94 -11.64 -6.28
N VAL A 157 5.53 -10.44 -6.26
CA VAL A 157 6.00 -9.75 -5.05
C VAL A 157 5.06 -8.58 -4.80
N ILE A 158 4.53 -8.47 -3.58
CA ILE A 158 3.55 -7.45 -3.23
C ILE A 158 3.97 -6.73 -1.96
N ILE A 159 4.01 -5.40 -2.01
CA ILE A 159 4.15 -4.56 -0.82
C ILE A 159 2.75 -4.12 -0.37
N ILE A 160 2.39 -4.38 0.87
CA ILE A 160 1.14 -3.93 1.48
C ILE A 160 1.43 -2.77 2.42
N SER A 161 0.79 -1.62 2.20
CA SER A 161 0.94 -0.43 3.04
C SER A 161 -0.41 0.18 3.40
N ARG A 162 -0.43 0.95 4.50
CA ARG A 162 -1.53 1.84 4.86
C ARG A 162 -1.52 3.14 4.06
N PHE A 163 -0.35 3.54 3.57
CA PHE A 163 -0.18 4.81 2.90
C PHE A 163 -0.59 4.71 1.43
N PRO A 164 -1.36 5.68 0.91
CA PRO A 164 -1.65 5.79 -0.52
C PRO A 164 -0.44 6.35 -1.29
N PHE A 165 0.81 5.97 -0.99
CA PHE A 165 2.00 6.51 -1.66
C PHE A 165 2.30 5.76 -2.96
N ILE A 166 1.44 6.01 -3.96
CA ILE A 166 1.37 5.21 -5.17
C ILE A 166 2.71 5.14 -5.89
N ASN A 167 3.36 6.29 -6.11
CA ASN A 167 4.62 6.35 -6.84
C ASN A 167 5.78 5.75 -6.03
N LEU A 168 5.89 6.08 -4.73
CA LEU A 168 6.97 5.58 -3.89
C LEU A 168 6.99 4.06 -3.84
N PHE A 169 5.89 3.41 -3.48
CA PHE A 169 5.90 1.96 -3.33
C PHE A 169 5.91 1.21 -4.66
N SER A 170 5.44 1.83 -5.74
CA SER A 170 5.64 1.30 -7.10
C SER A 170 7.12 1.27 -7.49
N GLU A 171 7.89 2.28 -7.11
CA GLU A 171 9.35 2.31 -7.31
C GLU A 171 10.04 1.31 -6.36
N VAL A 172 9.66 1.25 -5.08
CA VAL A 172 10.25 0.31 -4.12
C VAL A 172 10.03 -1.15 -4.57
N VAL A 173 8.81 -1.54 -4.95
CA VAL A 173 8.57 -2.91 -5.45
C VAL A 173 9.32 -3.19 -6.77
N SER A 174 9.55 -2.16 -7.59
CA SER A 174 10.35 -2.28 -8.82
C SER A 174 11.83 -2.53 -8.55
N LEU A 175 12.34 -2.18 -7.36
CA LEU A 175 13.70 -2.47 -6.93
C LEU A 175 13.79 -3.82 -6.20
N VAL A 176 12.83 -4.11 -5.32
CA VAL A 176 12.84 -5.33 -4.49
C VAL A 176 12.51 -6.59 -5.29
N ALA A 177 11.53 -6.53 -6.20
CA ALA A 177 11.06 -7.74 -6.88
C ALA A 177 12.10 -8.38 -7.82
N PRO A 178 12.83 -7.63 -8.67
CA PRO A 178 13.90 -8.21 -9.48
C PRO A 178 14.96 -8.94 -8.63
N GLU A 179 15.41 -8.32 -7.54
CA GLU A 179 16.36 -8.94 -6.62
C GLU A 179 15.82 -10.21 -5.96
N PHE A 180 14.52 -10.27 -5.67
CA PHE A 180 13.89 -11.50 -5.18
C PHE A 180 13.94 -12.62 -6.23
N PHE A 181 13.67 -12.30 -7.50
CA PHE A 181 13.70 -13.32 -8.55
C PHE A 181 15.12 -13.82 -8.86
N ASP A 182 16.13 -12.98 -8.67
CA ASP A 182 17.53 -13.34 -8.93
C ASP A 182 18.22 -14.01 -7.72
N HIS A 183 17.91 -13.55 -6.49
CA HIS A 183 18.62 -13.94 -5.27
C HIS A 183 17.74 -14.64 -4.20
N GLY A 184 16.44 -14.77 -4.44
CA GLY A 184 15.50 -15.44 -3.53
C GLY A 184 15.14 -14.62 -2.30
N LEU A 185 14.77 -15.28 -1.20
CA LEU A 185 14.23 -14.61 -0.01
C LEU A 185 15.24 -13.72 0.72
N ASN A 186 16.54 -14.03 0.64
CA ASN A 186 17.58 -13.25 1.31
C ASN A 186 17.59 -11.78 0.87
N SER A 187 17.24 -11.50 -0.40
CA SER A 187 17.16 -10.11 -0.88
C SER A 187 15.91 -9.39 -0.38
N VAL A 188 14.81 -10.10 -0.14
CA VAL A 188 13.62 -9.53 0.53
C VAL A 188 13.94 -9.21 1.99
N GLU A 189 14.63 -10.10 2.70
CA GLU A 189 15.08 -9.84 4.07
C GLU A 189 16.03 -8.64 4.15
N ALA A 190 16.99 -8.55 3.22
CA ALA A 190 17.88 -7.40 3.11
C ALA A 190 17.12 -6.10 2.83
N ALA A 191 16.15 -6.12 1.90
CA ALA A 191 15.29 -4.97 1.62
C ALA A 191 14.51 -4.53 2.87
N CYS A 192 13.95 -5.48 3.61
CA CYS A 192 13.24 -5.16 4.85
C CYS A 192 14.17 -4.55 5.90
N HIS A 193 15.42 -5.03 6.01
CA HIS A 193 16.43 -4.43 6.88
C HIS A 193 16.83 -3.01 6.47
N ASP A 194 16.87 -2.71 5.17
CA ASP A 194 17.06 -1.35 4.66
C ASP A 194 15.87 -0.45 5.04
N ILE A 195 14.64 -0.94 4.84
CA ILE A 195 13.39 -0.22 5.17
C ILE A 195 13.26 0.02 6.69
N ASP A 196 13.67 -0.94 7.52
CA ASP A 196 13.67 -0.79 8.98
C ASP A 196 14.69 0.26 9.47
N GLN A 197 15.55 0.78 8.60
CA GLN A 197 16.42 1.91 8.93
C GLN A 197 15.81 3.27 8.55
N TRP A 198 14.71 3.29 7.79
CA TRP A 198 14.07 4.53 7.34
C TRP A 198 13.58 5.37 8.53
N ALA A 199 13.74 6.68 8.39
CA ALA A 199 13.10 7.63 9.30
C ALA A 199 11.57 7.54 9.14
N PRO A 200 10.78 7.84 10.19
CA PRO A 200 9.32 7.82 10.09
C PRO A 200 8.80 8.84 9.04
N PRO A 201 7.67 8.57 8.38
CA PRO A 201 7.09 9.42 7.33
C PRO A 201 6.39 10.65 7.91
N ILE A 202 7.16 11.60 8.45
CA ILE A 202 6.62 12.83 9.05
C ILE A 202 6.28 13.84 7.93
N PRO A 203 5.02 14.35 7.83
CA PRO A 203 4.64 15.35 6.84
C PRO A 203 5.55 16.58 6.83
N GLY A 204 6.08 16.91 5.65
CA GLY A 204 6.94 18.06 5.40
C GLY A 204 8.43 17.72 5.31
N ASP A 205 8.84 16.57 5.85
CA ASP A 205 10.24 16.16 5.85
C ASP A 205 10.69 15.69 4.47
N THR A 206 11.95 15.99 4.14
CA THR A 206 12.65 15.39 3.01
C THR A 206 13.52 14.26 3.55
N LEU A 207 13.29 13.05 3.06
CA LEU A 207 13.90 11.82 3.55
C LEU A 207 14.73 11.18 2.45
N ASN A 208 15.88 10.63 2.85
CA ASN A 208 16.66 9.72 2.03
C ASN A 208 16.35 8.30 2.50
N LEU A 209 15.86 7.46 1.59
CA LEU A 209 15.38 6.11 1.85
C LEU A 209 16.31 5.13 1.13
N PRO A 210 17.36 4.60 1.80
CA PRO A 210 18.23 3.57 1.24
C PRO A 210 17.44 2.29 0.99
N ILE A 211 17.62 1.66 -0.17
CA ILE A 211 16.98 0.40 -0.51
C ILE A 211 17.76 -0.27 -1.64
N ILE A 212 18.20 -1.52 -1.45
CA ILE A 212 18.83 -2.34 -2.51
C ILE A 212 19.97 -1.58 -3.22
N GLY A 213 20.93 -1.06 -2.43
CA GLY A 213 22.08 -0.33 -2.98
C GLY A 213 21.76 0.97 -3.71
N THR A 214 20.52 1.47 -3.63
CA THR A 214 20.07 2.76 -4.16
C THR A 214 19.57 3.63 -3.01
N VAL A 215 19.49 4.96 -3.21
CA VAL A 215 18.86 5.87 -2.25
C VAL A 215 17.76 6.64 -2.95
N LEU A 216 16.52 6.49 -2.51
CA LEU A 216 15.39 7.29 -2.97
C LEU A 216 15.30 8.56 -2.11
N GLN A 217 15.35 9.74 -2.72
CA GLN A 217 15.07 10.99 -2.02
C GLN A 217 13.61 11.39 -2.26
N VAL A 218 12.87 11.57 -1.18
CA VAL A 218 11.43 11.88 -1.21
C VAL A 218 11.09 13.01 -0.28
N GLN A 219 10.02 13.75 -0.61
CA GLN A 219 9.39 14.68 0.32
C GLN A 219 8.04 14.12 0.77
N VAL A 220 7.81 14.03 2.07
CA VAL A 220 6.52 13.61 2.62
C VAL A 220 5.53 14.78 2.49
N PRO A 221 4.40 14.62 1.79
CA PRO A 221 3.42 15.69 1.58
C PRO A 221 2.89 16.25 2.89
N CYS A 222 2.78 17.57 2.95
CA CYS A 222 2.24 18.32 4.08
C CYS A 222 1.21 19.32 3.56
N ASP A 223 0.17 19.53 4.35
CA ASP A 223 -0.80 20.58 4.09
C ASP A 223 -0.12 21.95 4.33
N SER A 224 0.19 22.65 3.24
CA SER A 224 0.93 23.93 3.27
C SER A 224 0.29 24.98 4.19
N ALA A 225 -1.03 24.91 4.43
CA ALA A 225 -1.74 25.79 5.36
C ALA A 225 -1.52 25.46 6.84
N LYS A 226 -1.04 24.24 7.17
CA LYS A 226 -0.81 23.75 8.54
C LYS A 226 0.68 23.68 8.89
N SER A 227 1.57 23.98 7.95
CA SER A 227 3.02 24.04 8.18
C SER A 227 3.43 25.44 8.65
N ASN A 228 3.65 25.61 9.96
CA ASN A 228 4.32 26.79 10.52
C ASN A 228 5.85 26.76 10.35
N SER A 229 6.38 25.77 9.63
CA SER A 229 7.80 25.63 9.33
C SER A 229 7.99 25.85 7.83
N GLY A 230 8.60 26.99 7.49
CA GLY A 230 9.27 27.16 6.20
C GLY A 230 10.22 25.98 5.99
N GLY A 231 10.28 25.48 4.76
CA GLY A 231 11.02 24.28 4.38
C GLY A 231 12.29 24.13 5.21
N GLY A 232 12.29 23.14 6.11
CA GLY A 232 13.45 22.87 6.95
C GLY A 232 14.68 22.69 6.06
N PRO A 233 15.87 23.12 6.51
CA PRO A 233 17.08 22.94 5.72
C PRO A 233 17.20 21.46 5.34
N LEU A 234 17.61 21.20 4.10
CA LEU A 234 17.98 19.87 3.61
C LEU A 234 18.91 19.24 4.66
N ASN A 235 18.38 18.31 5.47
CA ASN A 235 19.20 17.50 6.36
C ASN A 235 19.97 16.52 5.47
N VAL A 236 21.04 17.01 4.86
CA VAL A 236 22.08 16.19 4.23
C VAL A 236 22.90 15.56 5.35
N ALA A 237 22.25 14.76 6.20
CA ALA A 237 22.91 13.99 7.23
C ALA A 237 23.16 12.58 6.67
N ASN A 238 24.45 12.28 6.45
CA ASN A 238 25.02 10.94 6.25
C ASN A 238 24.60 10.14 5.02
N VAL A 239 24.65 10.73 3.81
CA VAL A 239 24.81 9.90 2.60
C VAL A 239 26.31 9.66 2.38
N PRO A 240 26.80 8.41 2.43
CA PRO A 240 28.16 8.12 2.00
C PRO A 240 28.34 8.63 0.54
N PRO A 241 29.46 9.31 0.21
CA PRO A 241 29.62 10.11 -1.01
C PRO A 241 29.68 9.30 -2.33
N THR A 242 29.27 8.04 -2.34
CA THR A 242 29.45 7.13 -3.48
C THR A 242 28.20 6.92 -4.33
N LEU A 243 27.00 7.32 -3.88
CA LEU A 243 25.76 7.14 -4.65
C LEU A 243 24.92 8.44 -4.64
N LEU A 244 24.64 8.98 -5.82
CA LEU A 244 23.71 10.10 -5.98
C LEU A 244 22.27 9.59 -5.74
N PRO A 245 21.47 10.27 -4.91
CA PRO A 245 20.10 9.84 -4.66
C PRO A 245 19.21 10.03 -5.90
N THR A 246 18.35 9.05 -6.15
CA THR A 246 17.28 9.15 -7.14
C THR A 246 16.15 9.98 -6.52
N VAL A 247 15.95 11.20 -7.02
CA VAL A 247 14.91 12.10 -6.51
C VAL A 247 13.56 11.69 -7.09
N LEU A 248 12.59 11.37 -6.23
CA LEU A 248 11.20 11.20 -6.63
C LEU A 248 10.47 12.55 -6.46
N PRO A 249 9.99 13.18 -7.56
CA PRO A 249 9.32 14.47 -7.50
C PRO A 249 8.04 14.47 -6.66
N SER A 250 7.36 13.32 -6.61
CA SER A 250 6.16 13.11 -5.81
C SER A 250 6.09 11.64 -5.37
N ILE A 251 5.62 11.39 -4.15
CA ILE A 251 5.40 10.03 -3.66
C ILE A 251 4.02 9.48 -4.03
N TYR A 252 3.10 10.35 -4.45
CA TYR A 252 1.72 9.99 -4.79
C TYR A 252 1.44 10.05 -6.29
N GLU A 253 1.88 11.13 -6.95
CA GLU A 253 1.44 11.43 -8.30
C GLU A 253 2.02 10.46 -9.33
N ILE A 254 1.17 10.04 -10.25
CA ILE A 254 1.55 9.31 -11.47
C ILE A 254 1.59 10.25 -12.66
N ASN A 255 2.12 9.80 -13.80
CA ASN A 255 2.12 10.57 -15.05
C ASN A 255 0.70 10.67 -15.66
N THR A 256 -0.14 11.53 -15.10
CA THR A 256 -1.54 11.74 -15.53
C THR A 256 -1.66 12.18 -16.99
N PHE A 257 -0.69 12.96 -17.49
CA PHE A 257 -0.67 13.39 -18.88
C PHE A 257 -0.60 12.20 -19.84
N GLN A 258 0.30 11.25 -19.58
CA GLN A 258 0.42 10.04 -20.39
C GLN A 258 -0.86 9.21 -20.36
N VAL A 259 -1.46 9.06 -19.18
CA VAL A 259 -2.70 8.29 -18.98
C VAL A 259 -3.87 8.92 -19.73
N PHE A 260 -4.08 10.23 -19.60
CA PHE A 260 -5.19 10.94 -20.22
C PHE A 260 -4.99 11.28 -21.70
N SER A 261 -3.79 11.11 -22.25
CA SER A 261 -3.49 11.41 -23.65
C SER A 261 -4.48 10.76 -24.64
N THR A 262 -5.00 9.57 -24.29
CA THR A 262 -5.95 8.81 -25.12
C THR A 262 -7.40 9.26 -24.98
N VAL A 263 -7.73 9.99 -23.92
CA VAL A 263 -9.10 10.45 -23.58
C VAL A 263 -9.17 11.98 -23.40
N LEU A 264 -8.19 12.71 -23.91
CA LEU A 264 -8.02 14.15 -23.69
C LEU A 264 -9.29 14.97 -24.05
N TYR A 265 -9.99 14.56 -25.10
CA TYR A 265 -11.24 15.21 -25.54
C TYR A 265 -12.40 15.10 -24.53
N HIS A 266 -12.33 14.12 -23.62
CA HIS A 266 -13.36 13.86 -22.62
C HIS A 266 -13.01 14.46 -21.24
N MET A 267 -11.94 15.25 -21.13
CA MET A 267 -11.41 15.64 -19.82
C MET A 267 -12.40 16.40 -18.94
N HIS A 268 -13.15 17.34 -19.50
CA HIS A 268 -14.18 18.06 -18.76
C HIS A 268 -15.30 17.13 -18.27
N LEU A 269 -15.79 16.24 -19.13
CA LEU A 269 -16.80 15.25 -18.75
C LEU A 269 -16.29 14.33 -17.65
N LEU A 270 -15.08 13.78 -17.80
CA LEU A 270 -14.49 12.89 -16.81
C LEU A 270 -14.31 13.60 -15.45
N TRP A 271 -13.89 14.88 -15.48
CA TRP A 271 -13.78 15.68 -14.27
C TRP A 271 -15.13 15.87 -13.58
N GLU A 272 -16.18 16.18 -14.34
CA GLU A 272 -17.55 16.30 -13.81
C GLU A 272 -18.02 14.99 -13.18
N LEU A 273 -17.89 13.86 -13.89
CA LEU A 273 -18.30 12.55 -13.42
C LEU A 273 -17.58 12.14 -12.13
N VAL A 274 -16.26 12.36 -12.05
CA VAL A 274 -15.48 12.08 -10.85
C VAL A 274 -15.90 13.01 -9.71
N LEU A 275 -16.07 14.30 -9.97
CA LEU A 275 -16.45 15.27 -8.94
C LEU A 275 -17.84 14.97 -8.34
N THR A 276 -18.76 14.46 -9.15
CA THR A 276 -20.12 14.07 -8.71
C THR A 276 -20.22 12.62 -8.26
N ALA A 277 -19.10 11.88 -8.20
CA ALA A 277 -19.04 10.47 -7.80
C ALA A 277 -19.94 9.54 -8.64
N GLU A 278 -20.04 9.82 -9.94
CA GLU A 278 -20.79 8.96 -10.86
C GLU A 278 -20.11 7.58 -11.02
N PRO A 279 -20.87 6.49 -11.17
CA PRO A 279 -20.32 5.15 -11.35
C PRO A 279 -19.56 5.04 -12.68
N ILE A 280 -18.28 4.67 -12.63
CA ILE A 280 -17.41 4.56 -13.82
C ILE A 280 -16.75 3.18 -13.86
N VAL A 281 -16.84 2.51 -15.02
CA VAL A 281 -16.07 1.29 -15.30
C VAL A 281 -14.94 1.60 -16.28
N VAL A 282 -13.70 1.38 -15.86
CA VAL A 282 -12.50 1.44 -16.71
C VAL A 282 -12.18 0.02 -17.19
N MET A 283 -12.32 -0.22 -18.49
CA MET A 283 -11.93 -1.46 -19.15
C MET A 283 -10.58 -1.27 -19.85
N ALA A 284 -9.58 -2.03 -19.44
CA ALA A 284 -8.23 -1.99 -20.02
C ALA A 284 -7.71 -3.40 -20.35
N SER A 285 -6.64 -3.51 -21.12
CA SER A 285 -6.03 -4.81 -21.44
C SER A 285 -5.06 -5.35 -20.40
N SER A 286 -4.65 -4.53 -19.44
CA SER A 286 -3.71 -4.92 -18.39
C SER A 286 -4.08 -4.29 -17.04
N PRO A 287 -3.75 -4.96 -15.91
CA PRO A 287 -3.95 -4.39 -14.58
C PRO A 287 -3.19 -3.07 -14.39
N ALA A 288 -2.02 -2.93 -15.01
CA ALA A 288 -1.21 -1.71 -14.99
C ALA A 288 -1.97 -0.51 -15.57
N THR A 289 -2.49 -0.66 -16.79
CA THR A 289 -3.26 0.38 -17.47
C THR A 289 -4.56 0.69 -16.75
N SER A 290 -5.25 -0.34 -16.25
CA SER A 290 -6.45 -0.19 -15.42
C SER A 290 -6.17 0.66 -14.18
N ALA A 291 -5.19 0.24 -13.38
CA ALA A 291 -4.86 0.89 -12.12
C ALA A 291 -4.38 2.33 -12.31
N GLN A 292 -3.58 2.59 -13.34
CA GLN A 292 -3.15 3.95 -13.68
C GLN A 292 -4.30 4.86 -14.11
N MET A 293 -5.24 4.37 -14.93
CA MET A 293 -6.39 5.17 -15.36
C MET A 293 -7.33 5.49 -14.20
N VAL A 294 -7.66 4.50 -13.36
CA VAL A 294 -8.47 4.72 -12.15
C VAL A 294 -7.78 5.72 -11.22
N GLN A 295 -6.47 5.56 -11.00
CA GLN A 295 -5.70 6.47 -10.17
C GLN A 295 -5.68 7.90 -10.73
N ALA A 296 -5.50 8.06 -12.05
CA ALA A 296 -5.53 9.37 -12.69
C ALA A 296 -6.89 10.05 -12.56
N LEU A 297 -7.98 9.29 -12.72
CA LEU A 297 -9.35 9.78 -12.51
C LEU A 297 -9.52 10.28 -11.06
N VAL A 298 -9.16 9.48 -10.06
CA VAL A 298 -9.23 9.89 -8.65
C VAL A 298 -8.39 11.14 -8.38
N SER A 299 -7.18 11.21 -8.94
CA SER A 299 -6.28 12.35 -8.75
C SER A 299 -6.68 13.61 -9.51
N MET A 300 -7.61 13.55 -10.48
CA MET A 300 -7.95 14.70 -11.31
C MET A 300 -8.71 15.82 -10.59
N ILE A 301 -9.31 15.49 -9.44
CA ILE A 301 -10.01 16.45 -8.58
C ILE A 301 -9.16 16.96 -7.43
N THR A 302 -7.87 16.58 -7.36
CA THR A 302 -6.94 17.12 -6.36
C THR A 302 -6.93 18.66 -6.45
N PRO A 303 -6.92 19.38 -5.30
CA PRO A 303 -6.63 18.91 -3.94
C PRO A 303 -7.85 18.37 -3.16
N LEU A 304 -9.01 18.15 -3.80
CA LEU A 304 -10.15 17.52 -3.14
C LEU A 304 -9.89 16.02 -2.91
N MET A 305 -10.40 15.50 -1.80
CA MET A 305 -10.43 14.05 -1.55
C MET A 305 -11.58 13.43 -2.33
N TYR A 306 -11.30 12.40 -3.13
CA TYR A 306 -12.33 11.57 -3.70
C TYR A 306 -12.94 10.69 -2.59
N TYR A 307 -14.21 10.96 -2.25
CA TYR A 307 -14.86 10.35 -1.08
C TYR A 307 -15.63 9.05 -1.40
N ALA A 308 -15.98 8.86 -2.68
CA ALA A 308 -16.57 7.61 -3.15
C ALA A 308 -15.51 6.50 -3.23
N ASP A 309 -15.95 5.25 -3.41
CA ASP A 309 -15.02 4.12 -3.45
C ASP A 309 -14.33 4.02 -4.82
N TYR A 310 -13.19 3.35 -4.88
CA TYR A 310 -12.51 3.04 -6.13
C TYR A 310 -11.66 1.78 -5.99
N ARG A 311 -11.61 1.00 -7.08
CA ARG A 311 -10.78 -0.19 -7.22
C ARG A 311 -9.88 -0.03 -8.44
N PRO A 312 -8.58 0.26 -8.25
CA PRO A 312 -7.63 0.38 -9.36
C PRO A 312 -7.61 -0.88 -10.24
N TYR A 313 -7.78 -2.03 -9.60
CA TYR A 313 -7.92 -3.32 -10.25
C TYR A 313 -8.91 -4.19 -9.50
N PHE A 314 -9.88 -4.74 -10.23
CA PHE A 314 -10.99 -5.54 -9.71
C PHE A 314 -11.16 -6.80 -10.57
N THR A 315 -11.40 -7.93 -9.91
CA THR A 315 -11.48 -9.25 -10.56
C THR A 315 -12.79 -9.95 -10.24
N ILE A 316 -13.08 -11.04 -10.96
CA ILE A 316 -14.25 -11.87 -10.68
C ILE A 316 -14.17 -12.61 -9.33
N HIS A 317 -12.98 -12.66 -8.73
CA HIS A 317 -12.69 -13.37 -7.48
C HIS A 317 -12.72 -12.46 -6.25
N ASP A 318 -12.96 -11.16 -6.44
CA ASP A 318 -13.06 -10.19 -5.36
C ASP A 318 -14.27 -10.51 -4.46
N SER A 319 -14.11 -10.39 -3.13
CA SER A 319 -15.18 -10.70 -2.18
C SER A 319 -16.42 -9.81 -2.36
N GLU A 320 -16.23 -8.59 -2.90
CA GLU A 320 -17.28 -7.62 -3.18
C GLU A 320 -17.87 -7.77 -4.61
N PHE A 321 -17.49 -8.80 -5.36
CA PHE A 321 -18.00 -9.06 -6.72
C PHE A 321 -19.53 -9.05 -6.81
N ARG A 322 -20.23 -9.69 -5.86
CA ARG A 322 -21.70 -9.75 -5.88
C ARG A 322 -22.34 -8.39 -5.60
N GLU A 323 -21.71 -7.58 -4.75
CA GLU A 323 -22.17 -6.23 -4.41
C GLU A 323 -22.14 -5.33 -5.63
N TYR A 324 -21.05 -5.34 -6.40
CA TYR A 324 -20.88 -4.43 -7.53
C TYR A 324 -21.47 -4.94 -8.85
N THR A 325 -21.83 -6.22 -8.96
CA THR A 325 -22.42 -6.78 -10.20
C THR A 325 -23.93 -6.99 -10.13
N THR A 326 -24.58 -6.72 -8.99
CA THR A 326 -26.03 -6.84 -8.86
C THR A 326 -26.78 -5.89 -9.80
N ARG A 327 -27.93 -6.35 -10.32
CA ARG A 327 -28.85 -5.55 -11.15
C ARG A 327 -30.09 -5.09 -10.39
N THR A 328 -30.18 -5.41 -9.10
CA THR A 328 -31.37 -5.10 -8.29
C THR A 328 -31.41 -3.64 -7.84
N HIS A 329 -30.25 -2.97 -7.81
CA HIS A 329 -30.11 -1.58 -7.38
C HIS A 329 -29.38 -0.77 -8.43
N ALA A 330 -29.46 0.55 -8.31
CA ALA A 330 -28.62 1.46 -9.10
C ALA A 330 -27.14 1.17 -8.79
N PRO A 331 -26.24 1.31 -9.79
CA PRO A 331 -24.81 1.15 -9.56
C PRO A 331 -24.32 2.06 -8.41
N PRO A 332 -23.49 1.56 -7.49
CA PRO A 332 -22.95 2.37 -6.40
C PRO A 332 -21.98 3.43 -6.93
N PRO A 333 -21.74 4.52 -6.18
CA PRO A 333 -20.75 5.54 -6.54
C PRO A 333 -19.33 4.97 -6.38
N ILE A 334 -18.80 4.39 -7.46
CA ILE A 334 -17.49 3.74 -7.48
C ILE A 334 -16.82 3.83 -8.86
N ILE A 335 -15.50 3.93 -8.86
CA ILE A 335 -14.67 3.77 -10.06
C ILE A 335 -14.04 2.37 -10.04
N LEU A 336 -14.40 1.51 -11.00
CA LEU A 336 -13.91 0.13 -11.10
C LEU A 336 -12.99 -0.06 -12.30
N GLY A 337 -11.74 -0.44 -12.03
CA GLY A 337 -10.80 -0.87 -13.05
C GLY A 337 -10.85 -2.38 -13.28
N VAL A 338 -11.10 -2.82 -14.50
CA VAL A 338 -11.23 -4.23 -14.87
C VAL A 338 -10.46 -4.55 -16.14
N THR A 339 -9.97 -5.80 -16.23
CA THR A 339 -9.29 -6.30 -17.44
C THR A 339 -10.06 -7.38 -18.17
N ASN A 340 -10.89 -8.13 -17.46
CA ASN A 340 -11.58 -9.27 -18.01
C ASN A 340 -12.77 -8.85 -18.89
N PRO A 341 -12.82 -9.24 -20.18
CA PRO A 341 -13.92 -8.89 -21.07
C PRO A 341 -15.31 -9.35 -20.58
N PHE A 342 -15.36 -10.31 -19.66
CA PHE A 342 -16.58 -10.70 -18.96
C PHE A 342 -17.33 -9.49 -18.37
N PHE A 343 -16.60 -8.53 -17.79
CA PHE A 343 -17.19 -7.32 -17.22
C PHE A 343 -17.92 -6.45 -18.24
N ALA A 344 -17.54 -6.50 -19.53
CA ALA A 344 -18.23 -5.77 -20.58
C ALA A 344 -19.71 -6.16 -20.71
N LYS A 345 -20.04 -7.44 -20.47
CA LYS A 345 -21.41 -7.94 -20.48
C LYS A 345 -22.09 -7.77 -19.12
N THR A 346 -21.34 -8.02 -18.05
CA THR A 346 -21.88 -7.98 -16.67
C THR A 346 -22.30 -6.56 -16.28
N LEU A 347 -21.43 -5.58 -16.55
CA LEU A 347 -21.60 -4.17 -16.20
C LEU A 347 -22.15 -3.32 -17.35
N GLN A 348 -22.68 -3.91 -18.42
CA GLN A 348 -23.21 -3.18 -19.60
C GLN A 348 -24.34 -2.18 -19.27
N HIS A 349 -24.95 -2.31 -18.09
CA HIS A 349 -26.05 -1.47 -17.61
C HIS A 349 -25.54 -0.24 -16.84
N TRP A 350 -24.23 -0.13 -16.60
CA TRP A 350 -23.63 1.02 -15.92
C TRP A 350 -23.58 2.22 -16.87
N PRO A 351 -23.75 3.44 -16.33
CA PRO A 351 -23.92 4.65 -17.14
C PRO A 351 -22.64 5.06 -17.87
N HIS A 352 -21.46 4.81 -17.29
CA HIS A 352 -20.18 5.29 -17.82
C HIS A 352 -19.17 4.15 -17.93
N ILE A 353 -18.73 3.86 -19.16
CA ILE A 353 -17.72 2.85 -19.46
C ILE A 353 -16.62 3.49 -20.30
N ILE A 354 -15.40 3.49 -19.77
CA ILE A 354 -14.19 3.96 -20.44
C ILE A 354 -13.45 2.73 -20.96
N LYS A 355 -13.20 2.67 -22.26
CA LYS A 355 -12.36 1.63 -22.87
C LYS A 355 -10.99 2.21 -23.16
N VAL A 356 -9.97 1.78 -22.43
CA VAL A 356 -8.60 2.28 -22.60
C VAL A 356 -7.95 1.50 -23.75
N PRO A 357 -7.44 2.18 -24.79
CA PRO A 357 -6.79 1.52 -25.91
C PRO A 357 -5.44 0.92 -25.52
N ASP A 358 -5.05 -0.15 -26.21
CA ASP A 358 -3.78 -0.82 -25.98
C ASP A 358 -2.60 0.01 -26.50
N SER A 359 -1.65 0.30 -25.62
CA SER A 359 -0.40 1.00 -25.95
C SER A 359 0.49 0.25 -26.95
N SER A 360 0.23 -1.04 -27.21
CA SER A 360 0.95 -1.86 -28.18
C SER A 360 0.60 -1.54 -29.64
N ASN A 361 -0.49 -0.81 -29.89
CA ASN A 361 -0.82 -0.27 -31.21
C ASN A 361 -0.23 1.14 -31.39
N GLY A 362 1.09 1.24 -31.26
CA GLY A 362 1.88 2.35 -31.79
C GLY A 362 1.80 2.38 -33.32
N GLY A 363 0.66 2.81 -33.86
CA GLY A 363 0.35 2.78 -35.28
C GLY A 363 -0.63 3.89 -35.66
N SER A 364 -0.07 5.02 -36.07
CA SER A 364 -0.75 6.20 -36.63
C SER A 364 -1.63 7.01 -35.68
N PHE A 365 -1.16 8.20 -35.30
CA PHE A 365 -2.05 9.34 -35.16
C PHE A 365 -2.89 9.43 -36.43
N GLN A 366 -4.15 9.00 -36.39
CA GLN A 366 -5.07 9.32 -37.47
C GLN A 366 -5.19 10.84 -37.49
N LYS A 367 -4.54 11.46 -38.47
CA LYS A 367 -4.77 12.84 -38.88
C LYS A 367 -6.26 12.95 -39.20
N HIS A 368 -7.07 13.41 -38.26
CA HIS A 368 -8.41 13.89 -38.56
C HIS A 368 -8.27 15.07 -39.52
N LYS A 369 -8.44 14.81 -40.82
CA LYS A 369 -8.60 15.85 -41.84
C LYS A 369 -9.93 16.54 -41.56
N ILE A 370 -9.86 17.75 -41.05
CA ILE A 370 -10.99 18.69 -41.00
C ILE A 370 -11.37 18.99 -42.46
N ARG A 371 -12.58 18.62 -42.87
CA ARG A 371 -13.27 19.28 -43.99
C ARG A 371 -14.01 20.47 -43.39
N LYS A 372 -13.74 21.65 -43.95
CA LYS A 372 -14.44 22.91 -43.65
C LYS A 372 -15.92 22.81 -43.90
#